data_AF-A0A539CSP9-F1
#
_entry.id   AF-A0A539CSP9-F1
#
_cell.length_a   1.000
_cell.length_b   1.000
_cell.length_c   1.000
_cell.angle_alpha   90.00
_cell.angle_beta   90.00
_cell.angle_gamma   90.00
#
_symmetry.space_group_name_H-M   'P 1'
#
loop_
_entity.id
_entity.type
_entity.pdbx_description
1 polymer ?
#
loop_
_entity_poly.entity_id
_entity_poly.type
_entity_poly.pdbx_seq_one_letter_code
_entity_poly.pdbx_strand_id
1 'polypeptide(L)'
;MRGTTVSSVRRRGNSRAKSANGHVRTIIFHGASDQMVHPSNAEMIVAGARAGLTGPRQETQQEGSAKGRVYTRMVIAGADGVPHVEYWAIAGLAHAWSGGSPDGSYTDQQGPDASREMLRFFLASPAKPSTR
;
A
#
# COMPACT_ATOMS: atom_id res chain seq x y z
N MET A 1 26.67 -42.70 -21.75
CA MET A 1 25.21 -42.54 -21.52
C MET A 1 25.01 -42.52 -20.01
N ARG A 2 24.45 -41.54 -19.31
CA ARG A 2 23.47 -40.49 -19.61
C ARG A 2 23.74 -39.28 -18.70
N GLY A 3 23.65 -38.07 -19.23
CA GLY A 3 23.63 -36.84 -18.43
C GLY A 3 22.20 -36.57 -17.93
N THR A 4 22.08 -36.10 -16.69
CA THR A 4 20.79 -35.71 -16.11
C THR A 4 20.68 -34.19 -16.16
N THR A 5 19.88 -33.68 -17.09
CA THR A 5 19.50 -32.28 -17.21
C THR A 5 18.53 -31.91 -16.10
N VAL A 6 18.84 -30.88 -15.32
CA VAL A 6 17.89 -30.27 -14.37
C VAL A 6 17.00 -29.32 -15.16
N SER A 7 15.70 -29.63 -15.23
CA SER A 7 14.71 -28.84 -15.95
C SER A 7 14.49 -27.50 -15.24
N SER A 8 14.62 -26.39 -15.99
CA SER A 8 14.34 -25.05 -15.47
C SER A 8 12.83 -24.84 -15.35
N VAL A 9 12.35 -24.61 -14.14
CA VAL A 9 10.96 -24.19 -13.90
C VAL A 9 10.83 -22.74 -14.35
N ARG A 10 10.25 -22.55 -15.53
CA ARG A 10 9.88 -21.24 -16.06
C ARG A 10 8.75 -20.68 -15.20
N ARG A 11 9.07 -19.73 -14.30
CA ARG A 11 8.06 -18.95 -13.56
C ARG A 11 7.12 -18.31 -14.58
N ARG A 12 5.85 -18.73 -14.58
CA ARG A 12 4.80 -18.04 -15.32
C ARG A 12 4.67 -16.65 -14.73
N GLY A 13 5.02 -15.63 -15.52
CA GLY A 13 4.73 -14.24 -15.19
C GLY A 13 3.23 -14.09 -15.05
N ASN A 14 2.77 -13.72 -13.86
CA ASN A 14 1.38 -13.37 -13.64
C ASN A 14 1.16 -12.03 -14.33
N SER A 15 0.61 -12.04 -15.55
CA SER A 15 0.21 -10.83 -16.27
C SER A 15 -0.92 -10.18 -15.49
N ARG A 16 -0.57 -9.24 -14.59
CA ARG A 16 -1.49 -8.35 -13.90
C ARG A 16 -2.34 -7.63 -14.94
N ALA A 17 -3.66 -7.72 -14.79
CA ALA A 17 -4.61 -7.00 -15.63
C ALA A 17 -4.25 -5.50 -15.64
N LYS A 18 -3.91 -4.97 -16.81
CA LYS A 18 -3.77 -3.53 -17.01
C LYS A 18 -5.19 -2.96 -17.03
N SER A 19 -5.51 -2.07 -16.09
CA SER A 19 -6.76 -1.31 -16.16
C SER A 19 -6.75 -0.49 -17.45
N ALA A 20 -7.92 -0.34 -18.07
CA ALA A 20 -8.09 0.25 -19.39
C ALA A 20 -7.62 1.73 -19.50
N ASN A 21 -7.32 2.40 -18.39
CA ASN A 21 -6.96 3.83 -18.35
C ASN A 21 -5.72 4.19 -17.49
N GLY A 22 -4.91 3.21 -17.09
CA GLY A 22 -3.72 3.49 -16.28
C GLY A 22 -3.57 2.53 -15.11
N HIS A 23 -2.44 2.66 -14.44
CA HIS A 23 -2.02 1.79 -13.35
C HIS A 23 -3.05 1.75 -12.22
N VAL A 24 -3.22 0.59 -11.60
CA VAL A 24 -4.17 0.40 -10.50
C VAL A 24 -3.69 1.18 -9.27
N ARG A 25 -4.49 2.15 -8.82
CA ARG A 25 -4.22 2.89 -7.59
C ARG A 25 -4.25 1.92 -6.41
N THR A 26 -3.19 1.93 -5.59
CA THR A 26 -2.97 0.93 -4.54
C THR A 26 -2.77 1.62 -3.20
N ILE A 27 -3.59 1.28 -2.21
CA ILE A 27 -3.38 1.67 -0.81
C ILE A 27 -3.17 0.42 0.04
N ILE A 28 -2.18 0.46 0.93
CA ILE A 28 -1.75 -0.67 1.76
C ILE A 28 -1.69 -0.22 3.22
N PHE A 29 -2.32 -0.98 4.10
CA PHE A 29 -2.15 -0.87 5.55
C PHE A 29 -1.55 -2.17 6.05
N HIS A 30 -0.46 -2.10 6.80
CA HIS A 30 0.19 -3.28 7.35
C HIS A 30 0.59 -3.04 8.81
N GLY A 31 0.29 -4.01 9.66
CA GLY A 31 0.74 -3.98 11.05
C GLY A 31 2.23 -4.30 11.15
N ALA A 32 3.02 -3.38 11.69
CA ALA A 32 4.47 -3.58 11.82
C ALA A 32 4.83 -4.73 12.79
N SER A 33 3.86 -5.21 13.58
CA SER A 33 3.99 -6.36 14.48
C SER A 33 3.13 -7.55 14.05
N ASP A 34 2.69 -7.59 12.79
CA ASP A 34 1.96 -8.73 12.24
C ASP A 34 2.88 -9.96 12.12
N GLN A 35 2.54 -11.03 12.85
CA GLN A 35 3.24 -12.31 12.83
C GLN A 35 2.56 -13.35 11.93
N MET A 36 1.33 -13.09 11.46
CA MET A 36 0.61 -13.97 10.53
C MET A 36 1.02 -13.68 9.08
N VAL A 37 1.17 -12.40 8.73
CA VAL A 37 1.65 -11.97 7.41
C VAL A 37 2.84 -11.03 7.60
N HIS A 38 4.02 -11.51 7.20
CA HIS A 38 5.26 -10.77 7.39
C HIS A 38 5.22 -9.39 6.67
N PRO A 39 5.67 -8.29 7.31
CA PRO A 39 5.63 -6.93 6.75
C PRO A 39 6.30 -6.76 5.38
N SER A 40 7.30 -7.59 5.05
CA SER A 40 7.91 -7.59 3.71
C SER A 40 6.92 -7.86 2.56
N ASN A 41 5.76 -8.46 2.84
CA ASN A 41 4.70 -8.59 1.84
C ASN A 41 4.17 -7.23 1.40
N ALA A 42 3.96 -6.29 2.34
CA ALA A 42 3.56 -4.93 2.01
C ALA A 42 4.63 -4.22 1.17
N GLU A 43 5.91 -4.38 1.53
CA GLU A 43 7.04 -3.83 0.78
C GLU A 43 7.10 -4.36 -0.66
N MET A 44 6.88 -5.66 -0.86
CA MET A 44 6.80 -6.26 -2.20
C MET A 44 5.60 -5.73 -3.01
N ILE A 45 4.45 -5.53 -2.38
CA ILE A 45 3.27 -4.93 -3.02
C ILE A 45 3.58 -3.50 -3.45
N VAL A 46 4.19 -2.71 -2.56
CA VAL A 46 4.63 -1.33 -2.83
C VAL A 46 5.60 -1.30 -4.01
N ALA A 47 6.64 -2.15 -4.00
CA ALA A 47 7.62 -2.21 -5.08
C ALA A 47 6.96 -2.54 -6.43
N GLY A 48 6.05 -3.53 -6.46
CA GLY A 48 5.31 -3.89 -7.66
C GLY A 48 4.36 -2.79 -8.15
N ALA A 49 3.68 -2.08 -7.24
CA ALA A 49 2.81 -0.97 -7.60
C ALA A 49 3.63 0.22 -8.13
N ARG A 50 4.76 0.55 -7.48
CA ARG A 50 5.71 1.60 -7.90
C ARG A 50 6.29 1.32 -9.29
N ALA A 51 6.67 0.07 -9.56
CA ALA A 51 7.23 -0.35 -10.85
C ALA A 51 6.20 -0.24 -11.99
N GLY A 52 4.91 -0.36 -11.68
CA GLY A 52 3.83 -0.17 -12.65
C GLY A 52 3.75 1.27 -13.14
N LEU A 53 3.86 2.25 -12.24
CA LEU A 53 3.67 3.67 -12.55
C LEU A 53 4.58 4.17 -13.70
N THR A 54 4.11 5.20 -14.41
CA THR A 54 4.82 5.88 -15.52
C THR A 54 4.70 7.41 -15.38
N GLY A 55 5.63 8.17 -15.96
CA GLY A 55 5.63 9.64 -15.89
C GLY A 55 6.21 10.23 -14.59
N PRO A 56 6.26 11.56 -14.46
CA PRO A 56 6.79 12.28 -13.29
C PRO A 56 5.99 12.01 -12.02
N ARG A 57 6.68 11.91 -10.87
CA ARG A 57 6.08 11.54 -9.59
C ARG A 57 6.84 12.18 -8.46
N GLN A 58 6.14 12.37 -7.35
CA GLN A 58 6.73 12.74 -6.08
C GLN A 58 6.52 11.62 -5.08
N GLU A 59 7.58 11.24 -4.38
CA GLU A 59 7.50 10.34 -3.23
C GLU A 59 7.72 11.13 -1.95
N THR A 60 6.85 10.92 -0.97
CA THR A 60 6.96 11.55 0.35
C THR A 60 6.76 10.50 1.43
N GLN A 61 7.48 10.65 2.53
CA GLN A 61 7.30 9.88 3.75
C GLN A 61 6.97 10.82 4.90
N GLN A 62 6.00 10.42 5.72
CA GLN A 62 5.50 11.19 6.85
C GLN A 62 5.33 10.25 8.03
N GLU A 63 5.74 10.71 9.21
CA GLU A 63 5.37 10.06 10.47
C GLU A 63 4.11 10.71 11.02
N GLY A 64 3.31 9.93 11.74
CA GLY A 64 2.13 10.45 12.41
C GLY A 64 1.67 9.53 13.52
N SER A 65 0.65 9.98 14.23
CA SER A 65 -0.01 9.19 15.26
C SER A 65 -1.52 9.38 15.19
N ALA A 66 -2.24 8.32 15.55
CA ALA A 66 -3.70 8.35 15.65
C ALA A 66 -4.10 7.42 16.80
N LYS A 67 -5.01 7.88 17.67
CA LYS A 67 -5.69 7.08 18.71
C LYS A 67 -4.78 6.16 19.57
N GLY A 68 -3.50 6.47 19.69
CA GLY A 68 -2.52 5.69 20.47
C GLY A 68 -1.52 4.88 19.64
N ARG A 69 -1.69 4.76 18.33
CA ARG A 69 -0.71 4.14 17.42
C ARG A 69 0.11 5.19 16.69
N VAL A 70 1.41 4.96 16.59
CA VAL A 70 2.31 5.67 15.67
C VAL A 70 2.30 4.95 14.32
N TYR A 71 2.44 5.68 13.23
CA TYR A 71 2.56 5.10 11.90
C TYR A 71 3.56 5.87 11.04
N THR A 72 4.10 5.17 10.04
CA THR A 72 4.81 5.78 8.92
C THR A 72 3.95 5.65 7.68
N ARG A 73 3.71 6.76 7.00
CA ARG A 73 2.93 6.86 5.77
C ARG A 73 3.85 7.26 4.62
N MET A 74 3.91 6.42 3.60
CA MET A 74 4.61 6.69 2.35
C MET A 74 3.57 6.93 1.25
N VAL A 75 3.74 7.99 0.47
CA VAL A 75 2.84 8.36 -0.64
C VAL A 75 3.67 8.55 -1.91
N ILE A 76 3.21 7.96 -3.02
CA ILE A 76 3.70 8.23 -4.37
C ILE A 76 2.57 8.86 -5.15
N ALA A 77 2.72 10.14 -5.49
CA ALA A 77 1.71 10.93 -6.20
C ALA A 77 2.18 11.31 -7.61
N GLY A 78 1.22 11.46 -8.53
CA GLY A 78 1.44 12.01 -9.86
C GLY A 78 1.73 13.51 -9.80
N ALA A 79 2.10 14.10 -10.94
CA ALA A 79 2.32 15.55 -11.06
C ALA A 79 1.06 16.39 -10.79
N ASP A 80 -0.13 15.79 -10.89
CA ASP A 80 -1.42 16.38 -10.56
C ASP A 80 -1.76 16.33 -9.05
N GLY A 81 -0.85 15.79 -8.23
CA GLY A 81 -1.01 15.61 -6.79
C GLY A 81 -1.89 14.43 -6.40
N VAL A 82 -2.38 13.63 -7.36
CA VAL A 82 -3.22 12.46 -7.05
C VAL A 82 -2.34 11.32 -6.55
N PRO A 83 -2.62 10.74 -5.36
CA PRO A 83 -1.84 9.63 -4.85
C PRO A 83 -2.15 8.36 -5.65
N HIS A 84 -1.12 7.70 -6.19
CA HIS A 84 -1.25 6.44 -6.91
C HIS A 84 -0.87 5.22 -6.06
N VAL A 85 0.11 5.38 -5.18
CA VAL A 85 0.50 4.35 -4.21
C VAL A 85 0.57 4.99 -2.85
N GLU A 86 -0.03 4.36 -1.85
CA GLU A 86 0.03 4.82 -0.48
C GLU A 86 0.23 3.63 0.47
N TYR A 87 1.21 3.69 1.35
CA TYR A 87 1.54 2.63 2.29
C TYR A 87 1.59 3.17 3.72
N TRP A 88 0.93 2.46 4.62
CA TRP A 88 0.87 2.72 6.05
C TRP A 88 1.49 1.54 6.81
N ALA A 89 2.65 1.78 7.42
CA ALA A 89 3.26 0.87 8.40
C ALA A 89 2.82 1.32 9.80
N ILE A 90 2.03 0.50 10.50
CA ILE A 90 1.41 0.90 11.77
C ILE A 90 2.14 0.21 12.92
N ALA A 91 2.80 1.00 13.77
CA ALA A 91 3.63 0.49 14.84
C ALA A 91 2.81 -0.25 15.90
N GLY A 92 3.21 -1.49 16.20
CA GLY A 92 2.59 -2.34 17.20
C GLY A 92 1.24 -2.96 16.80
N LEU A 93 0.69 -2.61 15.63
CA LEU A 93 -0.49 -3.29 15.09
C LEU A 93 -0.06 -4.70 14.66
N ALA A 94 -0.80 -5.72 15.13
CA ALA A 94 -0.60 -7.11 14.76
C ALA A 94 -1.47 -7.48 13.53
N HIS A 95 -1.96 -8.71 13.44
CA HIS A 95 -2.89 -9.13 12.39
C HIS A 95 -4.33 -8.68 12.70
N ALA A 96 -4.56 -7.36 12.59
CA ALA A 96 -5.86 -6.75 12.85
C ALA A 96 -6.14 -5.59 11.90
N TRP A 97 -7.41 -5.30 11.68
CA TRP A 97 -7.86 -4.13 10.94
C TRP A 97 -7.56 -2.86 11.72
N SER A 98 -6.87 -1.90 11.11
CA SER A 98 -6.55 -0.63 11.75
C SER A 98 -7.79 0.27 11.87
N GLY A 99 -8.07 0.72 13.10
CA GLY A 99 -9.28 1.47 13.44
C GLY A 99 -10.47 0.54 13.62
N GLY A 100 -11.64 0.95 13.11
CA GLY A 100 -12.88 0.19 13.27
C GLY A 100 -13.55 0.35 14.64
N SER A 101 -14.61 -0.45 14.86
CA SER A 101 -15.37 -0.46 16.12
C SER A 101 -14.67 -1.33 17.16
N PRO A 102 -14.65 -0.94 18.46
CA PRO A 102 -14.18 -1.82 19.54
C PRO A 102 -14.93 -3.16 19.62
N ASP A 103 -16.16 -3.23 19.11
CA ASP A 103 -16.96 -4.46 19.12
C ASP A 103 -16.50 -5.49 18.06
N GLY A 104 -15.57 -5.10 17.17
CA GLY A 104 -15.01 -5.98 16.14
C GLY A 104 -13.96 -6.93 16.71
N SER A 105 -14.10 -8.24 16.44
CA SER A 105 -13.18 -9.25 16.98
C SER A 105 -11.77 -9.24 16.37
N TYR A 106 -11.58 -8.55 15.24
CA TYR A 106 -10.29 -8.46 14.52
C TYR A 106 -9.93 -7.01 14.16
N THR A 107 -10.34 -6.07 14.99
CA THR A 107 -10.07 -4.63 14.81
C THR A 107 -9.19 -4.11 15.93
N ASP A 108 -8.35 -3.14 15.61
CA ASP A 108 -7.59 -2.36 16.58
C ASP A 108 -8.03 -0.90 16.52
N GLN A 109 -8.93 -0.53 17.43
CA GLN A 109 -9.47 0.83 17.52
C GLN A 109 -8.41 1.92 17.75
N GLN A 110 -7.22 1.56 18.23
CA GLN A 110 -6.14 2.50 18.49
C GLN A 110 -5.39 2.87 17.20
N GLY A 111 -5.60 2.13 16.11
CA GLY A 111 -4.99 2.43 14.81
C GLY A 111 -5.61 3.62 14.08
N PRO A 112 -4.91 4.16 13.06
CA PRO A 112 -5.53 5.02 12.05
C PRO A 112 -6.79 4.38 11.45
N ASP A 113 -7.78 5.18 11.09
CA ASP A 113 -9.00 4.68 10.46
C ASP A 113 -8.75 4.28 8.99
N ALA A 114 -8.42 3.01 8.77
CA ALA A 114 -8.06 2.52 7.43
C ALA A 114 -9.21 2.69 6.43
N SER A 115 -10.46 2.46 6.85
CA SER A 115 -11.63 2.57 5.97
C SER A 115 -11.83 4.01 5.49
N ARG A 116 -11.73 5.00 6.41
CA ARG A 116 -11.80 6.42 6.05
C ARG A 116 -10.65 6.82 5.13
N GLU A 117 -9.44 6.34 5.40
CA GLU A 117 -8.26 6.64 4.57
C GLU A 117 -8.33 5.99 3.18
N MET A 118 -8.94 4.80 3.04
CA MET A 118 -9.26 4.20 1.75
C MET A 118 -10.22 5.08 0.95
N LEU A 119 -11.30 5.59 1.57
CA LEU A 119 -12.23 6.50 0.91
C LEU A 119 -11.53 7.79 0.48
N ARG A 120 -10.74 8.42 1.36
CA ARG A 120 -9.95 9.61 1.01
C ARG A 120 -9.04 9.32 -0.18
N PHE A 121 -8.33 8.20 -0.17
CA PHE A 121 -7.44 7.82 -1.24
C PHE A 121 -8.21 7.65 -2.55
N PHE A 122 -9.20 6.76 -2.61
CA PHE A 122 -9.88 6.44 -3.88
C PHE A 122 -10.72 7.60 -4.44
N LEU A 123 -11.26 8.48 -3.58
CA LEU A 123 -12.02 9.66 -4.01
C LEU A 123 -11.15 10.90 -4.27
N ALA A 124 -9.85 10.84 -4.02
CA ALA A 124 -8.94 11.96 -4.31
C ALA A 124 -9.00 12.34 -5.79
N SER A 125 -9.12 13.65 -6.04
CA SER A 125 -9.13 14.26 -7.37
C SER A 125 -7.89 15.14 -7.55
N PRO A 126 -7.50 15.47 -8.80
CA PRO A 126 -6.39 16.38 -9.06
C PRO A 126 -6.46 17.66 -8.25
N ALA A 127 -5.31 18.09 -7.71
CA ALA A 127 -5.24 19.37 -7.02
C ALA A 127 -5.57 20.48 -8.02
N LYS A 128 -6.46 21.42 -7.64
CA LYS A 128 -6.63 22.63 -8.44
C LYS A 128 -5.28 23.38 -8.47
N PRO A 129 -4.83 23.87 -9.64
CA PRO A 129 -3.63 24.68 -9.69
C PRO A 129 -3.79 25.84 -8.70
N SER A 130 -2.81 26.02 -7.82
CA SER A 130 -2.75 27.20 -6.95
C SER A 130 -2.53 28.41 -7.85
N THR A 131 -3.59 29.13 -8.20
CA THR A 131 -3.48 30.45 -8.82
C THR A 131 -2.82 31.38 -7.80
N ARG A 132 -1.64 31.90 -8.15
CA ARG A 132 -0.94 32.94 -7.40
C ARG A 132 -0.97 34.23 -8.20
#